data_AF-A0A4P9WSX6-F1
#
_entry.id   AF-A0A4P9WSX6-F1
#
_cell.length_a   1.000
_cell.length_b   1.000
_cell.length_c   1.000
_cell.angle_alpha   90.00
_cell.angle_beta   90.00
_cell.angle_gamma   90.00
#
_symmetry.space_group_name_H-M   'P 1'
#
loop_
_entity.id
_entity.type
_entity.pdbx_description
1 polymer ?
#
loop_
_entity_poly.entity_id
_entity_poly.type
_entity_poly.pdbx_seq_one_letter_code
_entity_poly.pdbx_strand_id
1 'polypeptide(L)'
;KPWPTIKDAVTVEKSLIKMGKAPGVSAWCVCAGFLYHPGYGHFGMLLSNVWQGLPLWSLGAGKNYLPTIHLDDLVSILAEVVENPPRETHYILAMDESHNTQEEILTAIGTYLGTGDVQRKTMESAMLTPGFSMNLAETLQLDLNMHAGCIREMPIAWRYEGGIVDNIPQLVNEWKETHNIAPLKILLHAPPGAGKTFYGHQLADHYELPLLNPDQLVADGLAELERTIAGAESGSGPSAGGAFAADSEEMEAVRHQLFNHREAIKAHAGPGKYPAETVLHFLRAKLDTPNVRNQGYILDGYPTTVDEARELFADGGAREPVPLIAHPNPAIPADLNQSWMPDVVVAFDVKDSVIHSRIMAQPESALAGTRQTEDVLMKRLDEWRALNTDDNTILNWFDEMEIHPLIINLDSPTLRSTEVMQQLIKAIGVPHNFGPSREEIGKKRAALEEAARIEQARLAAEDVARQTEERVRQIKAQKEWTAKMKQVELQEEEVLEAHSAPLRQYLLHNVMPTLTQCLIEVCKVRPDDPVDYLADLLFAAGTGGSSEADADANAATAVTAGTHASSRHH
;
A
#
# COMPACT_ATOMS: atom_id res chain seq x y z
N LYS A 1 20.18 43.19 19.44
CA LYS A 1 21.59 43.03 19.00
C LYS A 1 21.57 42.14 17.75
N PRO A 2 22.35 42.44 16.70
CA PRO A 2 22.30 41.63 15.48
C PRO A 2 22.83 40.22 15.74
N TRP A 3 22.18 39.23 15.13
CA TRP A 3 22.65 37.85 15.13
C TRP A 3 24.03 37.77 14.47
N PRO A 4 24.88 36.81 14.87
CA PRO A 4 26.19 36.61 14.26
C PRO A 4 26.13 36.53 12.73
N THR A 5 25.08 35.89 12.22
CA THR A 5 24.83 35.62 10.79
C THR A 5 24.59 36.89 9.97
N ILE A 6 24.08 37.96 10.58
CA ILE A 6 23.72 39.21 9.88
C ILE A 6 24.68 40.38 10.19
N LYS A 7 25.79 40.14 10.92
CA LYS A 7 26.73 41.21 11.30
C LYS A 7 27.33 41.93 10.09
N ASP A 8 27.63 41.19 9.04
CA ASP A 8 28.20 41.76 7.81
C ASP A 8 27.16 42.63 7.08
N ALA A 9 25.92 42.15 6.97
CA ALA A 9 24.82 42.91 6.40
C ALA A 9 24.58 44.23 7.15
N VAL A 10 24.59 44.21 8.48
CA VAL A 10 24.45 45.42 9.33
C VAL A 10 25.64 46.38 9.14
N THR A 11 26.82 45.86 8.84
CA THR A 11 28.00 46.70 8.57
C THR A 11 27.89 47.39 7.22
N VAL A 12 27.39 46.67 6.21
CA VAL A 12 27.07 47.23 4.88
C VAL A 12 25.98 48.30 4.99
N GLU A 13 24.89 48.00 5.70
CA GLU A 13 23.78 48.93 5.96
C GLU A 13 24.28 50.25 6.57
N LYS A 14 25.07 50.20 7.65
CA LYS A 14 25.64 51.39 8.28
C LYS A 14 26.55 52.19 7.33
N SER A 15 27.29 51.49 6.47
CA SER A 15 28.18 52.11 5.49
C SER A 15 27.39 52.81 4.39
N LEU A 16 26.33 52.18 3.87
CA LEU A 16 25.42 52.77 2.88
C LEU A 16 24.74 54.03 3.40
N ILE A 17 24.22 54.00 4.63
CA ILE A 17 23.59 55.17 5.26
C ILE A 17 24.61 56.31 5.42
N LYS A 18 25.87 55.99 5.77
CA LYS A 18 26.93 57.00 5.88
C LYS A 18 27.29 57.61 4.52
N MET A 19 27.31 56.81 3.45
CA MET A 19 27.55 57.29 2.09
C MET A 19 26.40 58.14 1.56
N GLY A 20 25.14 57.79 1.84
CA GLY A 20 23.99 58.58 1.40
C GLY A 20 23.93 60.00 1.97
N LYS A 21 24.56 60.22 3.14
CA LYS A 21 24.71 61.56 3.74
C LYS A 21 25.87 62.37 3.15
N ALA A 22 26.75 61.75 2.36
CA ALA A 22 27.91 62.42 1.78
C ALA A 22 27.52 63.17 0.50
N PRO A 23 28.10 64.36 0.24
CA PRO A 23 27.82 65.09 -0.99
C PRO A 23 28.36 64.33 -2.21
N GLY A 24 27.52 64.16 -3.24
CA GLY A 24 27.89 63.55 -4.51
C GLY A 24 27.55 62.07 -4.68
N VAL A 25 26.96 61.42 -3.66
CA VAL A 25 26.46 60.04 -3.76
C VAL A 25 25.03 59.97 -3.22
N SER A 26 24.11 59.49 -4.07
CA SER A 26 22.71 59.25 -3.73
C SER A 26 22.53 57.79 -3.35
N ALA A 27 22.41 57.51 -2.05
CA ALA A 27 22.25 56.14 -1.54
C ALA A 27 21.10 56.06 -0.52
N TRP A 28 20.29 55.01 -0.66
CA TRP A 28 19.22 54.64 0.26
C TRP A 28 19.38 53.18 0.62
N CYS A 29 19.01 52.84 1.86
CA CYS A 29 18.94 51.48 2.33
C CYS A 29 17.48 51.15 2.61
N VAL A 30 16.96 50.17 1.87
CA VAL A 30 15.62 49.62 2.08
C VAL A 30 15.78 48.33 2.87
N CYS A 31 15.31 48.33 4.12
CA CYS A 31 15.30 47.18 5.00
C CYS A 31 13.94 46.51 4.87
N ALA A 32 13.88 45.37 4.20
CA ALA A 32 12.65 44.61 4.04
C ALA A 32 12.32 43.81 5.31
N GLY A 33 11.03 43.71 5.61
CA GLY A 33 10.50 42.71 6.51
C GLY A 33 10.65 41.29 5.96
N PHE A 34 10.00 40.36 6.64
CA PHE A 34 9.98 38.95 6.29
C PHE A 34 9.25 38.73 4.97
N LEU A 35 10.02 38.30 3.97
CA LEU A 35 9.51 38.11 2.63
C LEU A 35 8.65 36.86 2.53
N TYR A 36 7.42 37.07 2.06
CA TYR A 36 6.54 36.01 1.61
C TYR A 36 6.21 36.22 0.14
N HIS A 37 6.28 35.13 -0.62
CA HIS A 37 5.94 35.09 -2.04
C HIS A 37 5.78 33.61 -2.43
N PRO A 38 4.89 33.30 -3.39
CA PRO A 38 4.67 31.96 -3.91
C PRO A 38 5.95 31.19 -4.25
N GLY A 39 6.86 31.77 -5.03
CA GLY A 39 8.08 31.08 -5.47
C GLY A 39 9.32 31.26 -4.59
N TYR A 40 9.36 32.31 -3.76
CA TYR A 40 10.55 32.71 -3.01
C TYR A 40 10.13 33.36 -1.71
N GLY A 41 9.91 32.55 -0.68
CA GLY A 41 9.41 33.05 0.59
C GLY A 41 9.86 32.18 1.73
N HIS A 42 9.98 32.79 2.89
CA HIS A 42 10.41 32.09 4.09
C HIS A 42 9.36 31.09 4.61
N PHE A 43 8.09 31.25 4.20
CA PHE A 43 7.00 30.33 4.53
C PHE A 43 6.85 29.14 3.56
N GLY A 44 7.63 29.07 2.47
CA GLY A 44 7.44 28.05 1.42
C GLY A 44 7.49 26.62 1.96
N MET A 45 8.46 26.30 2.82
CA MET A 45 8.54 24.98 3.48
C MET A 45 7.35 24.70 4.39
N LEU A 46 6.83 25.70 5.10
CA LEU A 46 5.69 25.53 5.99
C LEU A 46 4.42 25.22 5.17
N LEU A 47 4.24 25.91 4.03
CA LEU A 47 3.17 25.61 3.07
C LEU A 47 3.30 24.18 2.51
N SER A 48 4.50 23.78 2.07
CA SER A 48 4.76 22.41 1.60
C SER A 48 4.46 21.34 2.66
N ASN A 49 4.88 21.56 3.91
CA ASN A 49 4.65 20.62 5.00
C ASN A 49 3.15 20.41 5.25
N VAL A 50 2.39 21.51 5.33
CA VAL A 50 0.94 21.44 5.58
C VAL A 50 0.20 20.80 4.43
N TRP A 51 0.61 21.10 3.19
CA TRP A 51 0.06 20.46 2.00
C TRP A 51 0.16 18.94 2.07
N GLN A 52 1.29 18.43 2.55
CA GLN A 52 1.55 16.99 2.72
C GLN A 52 0.89 16.39 3.98
N GLY A 53 0.16 17.19 4.76
CA GLY A 53 -0.48 16.75 6.01
C GLY A 53 0.47 16.66 7.20
N LEU A 54 1.67 17.23 7.11
CA LEU A 54 2.58 17.34 8.25
C LEU A 54 2.13 18.46 9.20
N PRO A 55 2.37 18.32 10.52
CA PRO A 55 1.94 19.32 11.50
C PRO A 55 2.69 20.64 11.30
N LEU A 56 1.96 21.75 11.43
CA LEU A 56 2.57 23.07 11.60
C LEU A 56 3.25 23.15 12.94
N TRP A 57 4.27 24.00 13.01
CA TRP A 57 4.90 24.28 14.27
C TRP A 57 5.38 25.72 14.39
N SER A 58 5.25 26.27 15.59
CA SER A 58 5.79 27.55 15.99
C SER A 58 7.12 27.35 16.72
N LEU A 59 7.98 28.36 16.65
CA LEU A 59 9.22 28.37 17.40
C LEU A 59 8.97 29.10 18.72
N GLY A 60 9.05 28.37 19.84
CA GLY A 60 8.67 28.92 21.15
C GLY A 60 7.16 29.22 21.25
N ALA A 61 6.81 30.29 21.96
CA ALA A 61 5.40 30.62 22.26
C ALA A 61 4.63 31.24 21.08
N GLY A 62 5.31 31.69 20.03
CA GLY A 62 4.67 32.27 18.82
C GLY A 62 4.04 33.67 19.00
N LYS A 63 4.16 34.27 20.19
CA LYS A 63 3.59 35.60 20.50
C LYS A 63 4.41 36.79 19.97
N ASN A 64 5.53 36.49 19.32
CA ASN A 64 6.42 37.49 18.76
C ASN A 64 5.85 38.04 17.46
N TYR A 65 5.99 39.35 17.29
CA TYR A 65 5.54 40.05 16.08
C TYR A 65 6.57 39.90 14.98
N LEU A 66 6.11 39.43 13.81
CA LEU A 66 6.94 39.28 12.63
C LEU A 66 6.60 40.38 11.63
N PRO A 67 7.53 41.32 11.35
CA PRO A 67 7.32 42.29 10.29
C PRO A 67 7.33 41.54 8.95
N THR A 68 6.28 41.61 8.14
CA THR A 68 6.20 40.90 6.84
C THR A 68 6.11 41.87 5.67
N ILE A 69 6.45 41.39 4.47
CA ILE A 69 6.14 42.09 3.22
C ILE A 69 6.06 41.09 2.05
N HIS A 70 5.10 41.29 1.14
CA HIS A 70 5.05 40.54 -0.09
C HIS A 70 6.13 41.00 -1.07
N LEU A 71 6.70 40.08 -1.86
CA LEU A 71 7.76 40.43 -2.82
C LEU A 71 7.32 41.47 -3.87
N ASP A 72 6.10 41.37 -4.40
CA ASP A 72 5.58 42.33 -5.39
C ASP A 72 5.46 43.75 -4.83
N ASP A 73 5.01 43.87 -3.58
CA ASP A 73 4.90 45.16 -2.91
C ASP A 73 6.28 45.72 -2.60
N LEU A 74 7.24 44.87 -2.18
CA LEU A 74 8.63 45.28 -2.03
C LEU A 74 9.22 45.80 -3.34
N VAL A 75 8.98 45.12 -4.47
CA VAL A 75 9.45 45.56 -5.79
C VAL A 75 8.83 46.91 -6.16
N SER A 76 7.56 47.12 -5.85
CA SER A 76 6.87 48.40 -6.09
C SER A 76 7.46 49.53 -5.25
N ILE A 77 7.77 49.26 -3.98
CA ILE A 77 8.49 50.21 -3.11
C ILE A 77 9.88 50.53 -3.66
N LEU A 78 10.63 49.51 -4.10
CA LEU A 78 11.96 49.73 -4.67
C LEU A 78 11.91 50.57 -5.95
N ALA A 79 10.94 50.32 -6.83
CA ALA A 79 10.71 51.12 -8.02
C ALA A 79 10.42 52.59 -7.66
N GLU A 80 9.51 52.83 -6.72
CA GLU A 80 9.15 54.17 -6.26
C GLU A 80 10.33 54.90 -5.62
N VAL A 81 11.15 54.21 -4.81
CA VAL A 81 12.36 54.81 -4.20
C VAL A 81 13.40 55.18 -5.26
N VAL A 82 13.47 54.45 -6.38
CA VAL A 82 14.38 54.77 -7.49
C VAL A 82 13.86 55.94 -8.32
N GLU A 83 12.56 55.99 -8.60
CA GLU A 83 11.94 57.04 -9.42
C GLU A 83 11.77 58.35 -8.65
N ASN A 84 11.25 58.27 -7.43
CA ASN A 84 10.93 59.38 -6.54
C ASN A 84 11.62 59.22 -5.17
N PRO A 85 12.96 59.35 -5.11
CA PRO A 85 13.70 59.09 -3.89
C PRO A 85 13.32 60.04 -2.76
N PRO A 86 13.04 59.52 -1.54
CA PRO A 86 12.73 60.36 -0.39
C PRO A 86 13.95 61.19 0.02
N ARG A 87 13.73 62.48 0.26
CA ARG A 87 14.80 63.46 0.52
C ARG A 87 15.21 63.54 1.99
N GLU A 88 14.30 63.17 2.90
CA GLU A 88 14.50 63.35 4.34
C GLU A 88 15.15 62.13 5.01
N THR A 89 14.94 60.94 4.44
CA THR A 89 15.34 59.66 5.01
C THR A 89 16.13 58.82 4.02
N HIS A 90 17.30 58.33 4.45
CA HIS A 90 18.14 57.40 3.69
C HIS A 90 17.95 55.94 4.12
N TYR A 91 17.10 55.71 5.12
CA TYR A 91 16.78 54.39 5.66
C TYR A 91 15.26 54.20 5.63
N ILE A 92 14.81 53.19 4.92
CA ILE A 92 13.40 52.93 4.64
C ILE A 92 13.10 51.51 5.10
N LEU A 93 12.08 51.36 5.94
CA LEU A 93 11.63 50.06 6.42
C LEU A 93 10.46 49.60 5.55
N ALA A 94 10.66 48.55 4.75
CA ALA A 94 9.67 47.98 3.83
C ALA A 94 8.90 46.83 4.47
N MET A 95 7.70 47.15 4.95
CA MET A 95 6.76 46.23 5.59
C MET A 95 5.33 46.53 5.13
N ASP A 96 4.45 45.52 5.16
CA ASP A 96 3.01 45.70 5.04
C ASP A 96 2.41 46.35 6.32
N GLU A 97 1.12 46.72 6.30
CA GLU A 97 0.44 47.28 7.48
C GLU A 97 0.02 46.19 8.49
N SER A 98 0.38 44.93 8.25
CA SER A 98 0.01 43.84 9.13
C SER A 98 0.89 43.80 10.36
N HIS A 99 0.24 43.56 11.51
CA HIS A 99 0.89 43.45 12.80
C HIS A 99 0.62 42.06 13.38
N ASN A 100 0.91 41.02 12.59
CA ASN A 100 0.60 39.66 12.98
C ASN A 100 1.69 39.02 13.81
N THR A 101 1.25 38.22 14.79
CA THR A 101 2.15 37.34 15.54
C THR A 101 2.50 36.10 14.72
N GLN A 102 3.61 35.44 15.05
CA GLN A 102 3.95 34.15 14.43
C GLN A 102 2.81 33.13 14.58
N GLU A 103 2.17 33.07 15.75
CA GLU A 103 1.04 32.17 16.02
C GLU A 103 -0.17 32.48 15.13
N GLU A 104 -0.52 33.75 14.92
CA GLU A 104 -1.61 34.14 14.01
C GLU A 104 -1.33 33.72 12.56
N ILE A 105 -0.13 33.98 12.04
CA ILE A 105 0.24 33.63 10.67
C ILE A 105 0.16 32.11 10.47
N LEU A 106 0.74 31.34 11.41
CA LEU A 106 0.73 29.88 11.34
C LEU A 106 -0.68 29.32 11.50
N THR A 107 -1.51 29.91 12.36
CA THR A 107 -2.91 29.50 12.54
C THR A 107 -3.72 29.80 11.29
N ALA A 108 -3.50 30.93 10.61
CA ALA A 108 -4.16 31.26 9.36
C ALA A 108 -3.79 30.25 8.25
N ILE A 109 -2.50 29.94 8.08
CA ILE A 109 -2.03 28.90 7.15
C ILE A 109 -2.63 27.54 7.52
N GLY A 110 -2.60 27.17 8.81
CA GLY A 110 -3.09 25.90 9.30
C GLY A 110 -4.59 25.74 9.14
N THR A 111 -5.36 26.80 9.35
CA THR A 111 -6.83 26.79 9.22
C THR A 111 -7.25 26.69 7.75
N TYR A 112 -6.52 27.37 6.86
CA TYR A 112 -6.82 27.35 5.43
C TYR A 112 -6.34 26.08 4.74
N LEU A 113 -5.11 25.62 5.00
CA LEU A 113 -4.49 24.51 4.28
C LEU A 113 -4.49 23.19 5.05
N GLY A 114 -4.54 23.22 6.39
CA GLY A 114 -4.36 22.05 7.26
C GLY A 114 -5.51 21.81 8.24
N THR A 115 -5.16 21.24 9.40
CA THR A 115 -6.12 20.96 10.50
C THR A 115 -6.33 22.17 11.42
N GLY A 116 -5.51 23.22 11.31
CA GLY A 116 -5.46 24.34 12.26
C GLY A 116 -4.52 24.12 13.45
N ASP A 117 -4.00 22.90 13.64
CA ASP A 117 -3.13 22.60 14.78
C ASP A 117 -1.71 23.10 14.56
N VAL A 118 -1.24 23.93 15.49
CA VAL A 118 0.14 24.44 15.52
C VAL A 118 0.86 23.89 16.75
N GLN A 119 1.88 23.06 16.52
CA GLN A 119 2.69 22.48 17.59
C GLN A 119 3.81 23.43 18.00
N ARG A 120 4.10 23.51 19.30
CA ARG A 120 5.25 24.32 19.76
C ARG A 120 6.51 23.47 19.72
N LYS A 121 7.52 23.94 18.98
CA LYS A 121 8.85 23.31 18.95
C LYS A 121 9.91 24.19 19.59
N THR A 122 10.87 23.53 20.24
CA THR A 122 12.12 24.16 20.63
C THR A 122 13.02 24.36 19.41
N MET A 123 13.99 25.27 19.51
CA MET A 123 14.97 25.52 18.47
C MET A 123 15.72 24.24 18.04
N GLU A 124 16.16 23.44 19.02
CA GLU A 124 16.88 22.19 18.77
C GLU A 124 16.02 21.18 17.98
N SER A 125 14.73 21.06 18.34
CA SER A 125 13.80 20.18 17.62
C SER A 125 13.47 20.70 16.22
N ALA A 126 13.34 22.03 16.06
CA ALA A 126 13.10 22.64 14.76
C ALA A 126 14.28 22.40 13.80
N MET A 127 15.52 22.51 14.29
CA MET A 127 16.76 22.26 13.52
C MET A 127 16.89 20.83 12.98
N LEU A 128 16.22 19.86 13.59
CA LEU A 128 16.19 18.48 13.09
C LEU A 128 15.21 18.30 11.92
N THR A 129 14.39 19.31 11.62
CA THR A 129 13.43 19.24 10.51
C THR A 129 14.16 19.40 9.18
N PRO A 130 14.03 18.46 8.23
CA PRO A 130 14.64 18.56 6.92
C PRO A 130 14.24 19.87 6.22
N GLY A 131 15.21 20.57 5.63
CA GLY A 131 14.97 21.86 4.95
C GLY A 131 14.90 23.08 5.88
N PHE A 132 14.95 22.90 7.21
CA PHE A 132 14.98 24.04 8.13
C PHE A 132 16.38 24.66 8.22
N SER A 133 16.47 25.96 7.94
CA SER A 133 17.73 26.70 7.93
C SER A 133 17.91 27.53 9.20
N MET A 134 19.17 27.75 9.60
CA MET A 134 19.50 28.65 10.71
C MET A 134 18.96 30.06 10.48
N ASN A 135 19.02 30.57 9.24
CA ASN A 135 18.48 31.89 8.89
C ASN A 135 16.98 31.98 9.17
N LEU A 136 16.21 30.98 8.73
CA LEU A 136 14.77 30.96 8.98
C LEU A 136 14.46 30.93 10.48
N ALA A 137 15.24 30.16 11.23
CA ALA A 137 15.06 30.03 12.67
C ALA A 137 15.38 31.30 13.45
N GLU A 138 16.49 31.97 13.13
CA GLU A 138 16.84 33.28 13.69
C GLU A 138 15.78 34.34 13.36
N THR A 139 15.18 34.24 12.17
CA THR A 139 14.16 35.19 11.70
C THR A 139 12.80 34.95 12.37
N LEU A 140 12.40 33.68 12.57
CA LEU A 140 11.18 33.34 13.30
C LEU A 140 11.25 33.67 14.80
N GLN A 141 12.45 33.91 15.37
CA GLN A 141 12.61 34.39 16.75
C GLN A 141 12.55 35.91 16.90
N LEU A 142 12.42 36.65 15.79
CA LEU A 142 12.31 38.11 15.86
C LEU A 142 11.00 38.51 16.53
N ASP A 143 11.08 39.50 17.41
CA ASP A 143 9.92 40.16 18.04
C ASP A 143 10.04 41.66 17.78
N LEU A 144 9.53 42.09 16.62
CA LEU A 144 9.65 43.45 16.13
C LEU A 144 8.28 43.97 15.73
N ASN A 145 7.69 44.79 16.61
CA ASN A 145 6.50 45.56 16.29
C ASN A 145 6.91 46.98 15.86
N MET A 146 7.03 47.19 14.54
CA MET A 146 7.53 48.42 13.94
C MET A 146 6.50 49.00 12.96
N HIS A 147 6.52 50.32 12.75
CA HIS A 147 5.66 50.99 11.77
C HIS A 147 6.49 51.61 10.64
N ALA A 148 6.12 51.32 9.39
CA ALA A 148 6.76 51.83 8.19
C ALA A 148 6.22 53.22 7.78
N GLY A 149 6.46 54.24 8.60
CA GLY A 149 5.88 55.58 8.41
C GLY A 149 6.19 56.23 7.05
N CYS A 150 7.37 55.98 6.48
CA CYS A 150 7.81 56.58 5.21
C CYS A 150 7.08 56.00 3.98
N ILE A 151 6.61 54.75 4.05
CA ILE A 151 6.07 54.04 2.88
C ILE A 151 4.58 54.31 2.70
N ARG A 152 3.87 54.57 3.80
CA ARG A 152 2.45 54.91 3.79
C ARG A 152 2.13 56.16 2.97
N GLU A 153 3.09 57.08 2.85
CA GLU A 153 2.95 58.32 2.09
C GLU A 153 3.38 58.17 0.61
N MET A 154 3.92 57.00 0.23
CA MET A 154 4.33 56.73 -1.15
C MET A 154 3.11 56.34 -2.00
N PRO A 155 3.00 56.85 -3.25
CA PRO A 155 1.89 56.54 -4.14
C PRO A 155 2.05 55.17 -4.82
N ILE A 156 2.16 54.10 -4.04
CA ILE A 156 2.32 52.73 -4.53
C ILE A 156 0.96 52.01 -4.63
N ALA A 157 0.83 51.17 -5.67
CA ALA A 157 -0.33 50.30 -5.83
C ALA A 157 -0.11 49.02 -5.02
N TRP A 158 -0.59 49.00 -3.78
CA TRP A 158 -0.50 47.83 -2.92
C TRP A 158 -1.32 46.66 -3.45
N ARG A 159 -0.71 45.48 -3.45
CA ARG A 159 -1.39 44.21 -3.74
C ARG A 159 -1.75 43.46 -2.46
N TYR A 160 -0.90 43.52 -1.42
CA TYR A 160 -1.10 42.83 -0.14
C TYR A 160 -0.96 43.78 1.07
N GLU A 161 -1.65 44.92 1.04
CA GLU A 161 -1.57 45.93 2.12
C GLU A 161 -1.95 45.37 3.51
N GLY A 162 -3.00 44.53 3.56
CA GLY A 162 -3.44 43.83 4.79
C GLY A 162 -2.52 42.69 5.24
N GLY A 163 -1.44 42.42 4.51
CA GLY A 163 -0.43 41.43 4.82
C GLY A 163 -0.85 39.98 4.61
N ILE A 164 -0.10 39.07 5.22
CA ILE A 164 -0.19 37.64 4.90
C ILE A 164 -1.49 36.98 5.40
N VAL A 165 -1.99 37.34 6.59
CA VAL A 165 -3.16 36.68 7.21
C VAL A 165 -4.43 36.90 6.39
N ASP A 166 -4.66 38.14 5.96
CA ASP A 166 -5.84 38.50 5.16
C ASP A 166 -5.79 37.89 3.75
N ASN A 167 -4.59 37.68 3.23
CA ASN A 167 -4.37 37.24 1.85
C ASN A 167 -3.89 35.79 1.72
N ILE A 168 -3.98 34.97 2.78
CA ILE A 168 -3.66 33.53 2.72
C ILE A 168 -4.33 32.82 1.53
N PRO A 169 -5.63 33.04 1.24
CA PRO A 169 -6.28 32.32 0.15
C PRO A 169 -5.63 32.60 -1.21
N GLN A 170 -5.28 33.86 -1.49
CA GLN A 170 -4.59 34.26 -2.72
C GLN A 170 -3.16 33.70 -2.76
N LEU A 171 -2.40 33.86 -1.67
CA LEU A 171 -1.03 33.38 -1.56
C LEU A 171 -0.93 31.87 -1.82
N VAL A 172 -1.86 31.08 -1.24
CA VAL A 172 -1.87 29.62 -1.41
C VAL A 172 -2.21 29.23 -2.85
N ASN A 173 -3.11 29.95 -3.51
CA ASN A 173 -3.44 29.67 -4.91
C ASN A 173 -2.28 29.99 -5.86
N GLU A 174 -1.65 31.15 -5.69
CA GLU A 174 -0.47 31.50 -6.47
C GLU A 174 0.69 30.54 -6.18
N TRP A 175 0.81 30.07 -4.93
CA TRP A 175 1.77 29.03 -4.55
C TRP A 175 1.49 27.71 -5.26
N LYS A 176 0.22 27.29 -5.35
CA LYS A 176 -0.18 26.10 -6.12
C LYS A 176 0.19 26.22 -7.59
N GLU A 177 -0.15 27.35 -8.21
CA GLU A 177 0.17 27.62 -9.62
C GLU A 177 1.68 27.62 -9.88
N THR A 178 2.45 28.29 -9.02
CA THR A 178 3.92 28.38 -9.15
C THR A 178 4.59 27.01 -9.04
N HIS A 179 4.06 26.12 -8.21
CA HIS A 179 4.58 24.76 -8.02
C HIS A 179 3.93 23.73 -8.96
N ASN A 180 2.98 24.16 -9.79
CA ASN A 180 2.18 23.30 -10.67
C ASN A 180 1.56 22.12 -9.90
N ILE A 181 1.06 22.40 -8.70
CA ILE A 181 0.40 21.43 -7.84
C ILE A 181 -1.11 21.62 -7.83
N ALA A 182 -1.82 20.51 -7.96
CA ALA A 182 -3.29 20.50 -7.95
C ALA A 182 -3.80 19.17 -7.38
N PRO A 183 -4.87 19.19 -6.58
CA PRO A 183 -5.51 17.96 -6.14
C PRO A 183 -6.03 17.20 -7.36
N LEU A 184 -5.80 15.88 -7.39
CA LEU A 184 -6.33 15.01 -8.44
C LEU A 184 -7.45 14.13 -7.86
N LYS A 185 -8.68 14.34 -8.34
CA LYS A 185 -9.86 13.64 -7.82
C LYS A 185 -10.40 12.68 -8.88
N ILE A 186 -10.31 11.37 -8.63
CA ILE A 186 -10.69 10.32 -9.56
C ILE A 186 -11.89 9.55 -9.02
N LEU A 187 -12.93 9.38 -9.84
CA LEU A 187 -14.05 8.48 -9.54
C LEU A 187 -13.93 7.20 -10.37
N LEU A 188 -13.98 6.04 -9.72
CA LEU A 188 -14.00 4.74 -10.39
C LEU A 188 -15.42 4.19 -10.47
N HIS A 189 -15.96 4.11 -11.68
CA HIS A 189 -17.27 3.56 -11.98
C HIS A 189 -17.12 2.22 -12.74
N ALA A 190 -17.64 1.13 -12.19
CA ALA A 190 -17.52 -0.18 -12.83
C ALA A 190 -18.52 -1.20 -12.28
N PRO A 191 -18.88 -2.23 -13.08
CA PRO A 191 -19.64 -3.36 -12.58
C PRO A 191 -18.84 -4.12 -11.49
N PRO A 192 -19.53 -4.77 -10.54
CA PRO A 192 -18.86 -5.53 -9.50
C PRO A 192 -18.12 -6.73 -10.13
N GLY A 193 -16.88 -6.96 -9.70
CA GLY A 193 -16.02 -8.00 -10.29
C GLY A 193 -15.15 -7.54 -11.48
N ALA A 194 -15.28 -6.29 -11.94
CA ALA A 194 -14.44 -5.73 -13.02
C ALA A 194 -12.95 -5.55 -12.65
N GLY A 195 -12.63 -5.51 -11.34
CA GLY A 195 -11.28 -5.21 -10.85
C GLY A 195 -11.06 -3.75 -10.45
N LYS A 196 -12.13 -2.98 -10.20
CA LYS A 196 -12.06 -1.57 -9.78
C LYS A 196 -11.11 -1.33 -8.61
N THR A 197 -11.19 -2.13 -7.56
CA THR A 197 -10.35 -2.02 -6.37
C THR A 197 -8.89 -2.33 -6.71
N PHE A 198 -8.63 -3.28 -7.61
CA PHE A 198 -7.27 -3.62 -8.05
C PHE A 198 -6.60 -2.48 -8.84
N TYR A 199 -7.34 -1.83 -9.75
CA TYR A 199 -6.83 -0.64 -10.47
C TYR A 199 -6.80 0.59 -9.57
N GLY A 200 -7.73 0.72 -8.62
CA GLY A 200 -7.76 1.79 -7.63
C GLY A 200 -6.52 1.79 -6.73
N HIS A 201 -6.07 0.62 -6.26
CA HIS A 201 -4.81 0.52 -5.50
C HIS A 201 -3.59 0.88 -6.37
N GLN A 202 -3.53 0.42 -7.63
CA GLN A 202 -2.41 0.78 -8.52
C GLN A 202 -2.37 2.27 -8.84
N LEU A 203 -3.53 2.91 -9.02
CA LEU A 203 -3.61 4.36 -9.21
C LEU A 203 -3.24 5.10 -7.91
N ALA A 204 -3.71 4.62 -6.76
CA ALA A 204 -3.36 5.18 -5.45
C ALA A 204 -1.84 5.12 -5.22
N ASP A 205 -1.19 4.02 -5.58
CA ASP A 205 0.26 3.87 -5.48
C ASP A 205 1.02 4.76 -6.47
N HIS A 206 0.49 4.93 -7.69
CA HIS A 206 1.15 5.72 -8.73
C HIS A 206 1.06 7.24 -8.49
N TYR A 207 -0.12 7.71 -8.08
CA TYR A 207 -0.41 9.12 -7.85
C TYR A 207 -0.25 9.54 -6.37
N GLU A 208 0.01 8.57 -5.49
CA GLU A 208 0.10 8.75 -4.03
C GLU A 208 -1.16 9.37 -3.41
N LEU A 209 -2.32 8.90 -3.90
CA LEU A 209 -3.63 9.39 -3.47
C LEU A 209 -4.30 8.42 -2.50
N PRO A 210 -5.07 8.92 -1.51
CA PRO A 210 -5.89 8.07 -0.67
C PRO A 210 -7.01 7.41 -1.48
N LEU A 211 -7.08 6.08 -1.43
CA LEU A 211 -8.21 5.30 -1.94
C LEU A 211 -9.34 5.32 -0.91
N LEU A 212 -10.47 5.90 -1.30
CA LEU A 212 -11.69 5.99 -0.49
C LEU A 212 -12.63 4.86 -0.91
N ASN A 213 -12.65 3.79 -0.11
CA ASN A 213 -13.65 2.74 -0.22
C ASN A 213 -14.73 2.97 0.84
N PRO A 214 -16.02 3.13 0.47
CA PRO A 214 -17.10 3.36 1.43
C PRO A 214 -17.18 2.34 2.56
N ASP A 215 -16.96 1.05 2.25
CA ASP A 215 -17.04 -0.02 3.25
C ASP A 215 -15.94 0.13 4.32
N GLN A 216 -14.71 0.37 3.86
CA GLN A 216 -13.56 0.57 4.75
C GLN A 216 -13.71 1.87 5.53
N LEU A 217 -14.19 2.93 4.88
CA LEU A 217 -14.33 4.24 5.49
C LEU A 217 -15.34 4.26 6.64
N VAL A 218 -16.48 3.58 6.48
CA VAL A 218 -17.46 3.46 7.57
C VAL A 218 -16.90 2.60 8.71
N ALA A 219 -16.19 1.50 8.40
CA ALA A 219 -15.56 0.65 9.41
C ALA A 219 -14.50 1.41 10.21
N ASP A 220 -13.61 2.12 9.53
CA ASP A 220 -12.55 2.94 10.14
C ASP A 220 -13.14 4.10 10.94
N GLY A 221 -14.17 4.76 10.41
CA GLY A 221 -14.87 5.85 11.09
C GLY A 221 -15.54 5.40 12.39
N LEU A 222 -16.18 4.23 12.40
CA LEU A 222 -16.75 3.64 13.61
C LEU A 222 -15.66 3.26 14.62
N ALA A 223 -14.58 2.63 14.16
CA ALA A 223 -13.46 2.25 15.02
C ALA A 223 -12.78 3.49 15.65
N GLU A 224 -12.68 4.59 14.89
CA GLU A 224 -12.14 5.84 15.40
C GLU A 224 -13.03 6.44 16.49
N LEU A 225 -14.34 6.49 16.28
CA LEU A 225 -15.29 6.94 17.31
C LEU A 225 -15.21 6.09 18.59
N GLU A 226 -15.10 4.75 18.45
CA GLU A 226 -14.90 3.84 19.59
C GLU A 226 -13.59 4.13 20.31
N ARG A 227 -12.51 4.38 19.56
CA ARG A 227 -11.19 4.72 20.10
C ARG A 227 -11.20 6.05 20.86
N THR A 228 -11.90 7.06 20.35
CA THR A 228 -12.07 8.34 21.03
C THR A 228 -12.80 8.18 22.36
N ILE A 229 -13.90 7.41 22.38
CA ILE A 229 -14.66 7.13 23.61
C ILE A 229 -13.81 6.36 24.63
N ALA A 230 -13.15 5.29 24.19
CA ALA A 230 -12.31 4.47 25.08
C ALA A 230 -11.12 5.26 25.65
N GLY A 231 -10.49 6.11 24.84
CA GLY A 231 -9.38 6.96 25.26
C GLY A 231 -9.78 8.03 26.29
N ALA A 232 -11.01 8.56 26.18
CA ALA A 232 -11.57 9.49 27.16
C ALA A 232 -11.90 8.80 28.50
N GLU A 233 -12.41 7.56 28.45
CA GLU A 233 -12.74 6.76 29.65
C GLU A 233 -11.51 6.24 30.40
N SER A 234 -10.44 5.91 29.69
CA SER A 234 -9.22 5.35 30.30
C SER A 234 -8.25 6.41 30.85
N GLY A 235 -8.52 7.70 30.63
CA GLY A 235 -7.60 8.79 30.99
C GLY A 235 -6.23 8.72 30.28
N SER A 236 -6.12 7.90 29.24
CA SER A 236 -4.87 7.59 28.53
C SER A 236 -5.06 7.68 27.00
N GLY A 237 -5.76 8.71 26.54
CA GLY A 237 -5.93 9.00 25.11
C GLY A 237 -4.72 9.72 24.49
N PRO A 238 -4.43 9.51 23.19
CA PRO A 238 -3.26 10.08 22.53
C PRO A 238 -3.41 11.59 22.34
N SER A 239 -2.30 12.29 22.53
CA SER A 239 -2.13 13.73 22.25
C SER A 239 -2.30 14.04 20.75
N ALA A 240 -3.54 14.11 20.27
CA ALA A 240 -3.88 14.71 18.99
C ALA A 240 -5.35 15.17 19.03
N GLY A 241 -5.56 16.46 19.29
CA GLY A 241 -6.86 17.15 19.24
C GLY A 241 -7.72 16.99 20.49
N GLY A 242 -7.71 18.00 21.37
CA GLY A 242 -8.73 18.26 22.39
C GLY A 242 -9.06 17.10 23.34
N ALA A 243 -8.38 17.02 24.49
CA ALA A 243 -8.81 16.15 25.57
C ALA A 243 -10.11 16.68 26.19
N PHE A 244 -11.26 16.26 25.66
CA PHE A 244 -12.55 16.48 26.30
C PHE A 244 -12.64 15.59 27.55
N ALA A 245 -13.20 16.13 28.64
CA ALA A 245 -13.50 15.32 29.81
C ALA A 245 -14.50 14.22 29.44
N ALA A 246 -14.40 13.04 30.07
CA ALA A 246 -15.29 11.91 29.78
C ALA A 246 -16.79 12.26 29.93
N ASP A 247 -17.10 13.25 30.77
CA ASP A 247 -18.44 13.76 31.06
C ASP A 247 -18.77 15.08 30.31
N SER A 248 -18.02 15.42 29.25
CA SER A 248 -18.30 16.63 28.45
C SER A 248 -19.49 16.44 27.51
N GLU A 249 -20.24 17.52 27.24
CA GLU A 249 -21.34 17.53 26.27
C GLU A 249 -20.87 17.10 24.87
N GLU A 250 -19.64 17.43 24.47
CA GLU A 250 -19.07 16.96 23.19
C GLU A 250 -18.87 15.45 23.16
N MET A 251 -18.51 14.84 24.30
CA MET A 251 -18.29 13.40 24.39
C MET A 251 -19.61 12.64 24.40
N GLU A 252 -20.67 13.18 25.03
CA GLU A 252 -22.03 12.65 24.92
C GLU A 252 -22.54 12.71 23.47
N ALA A 253 -22.26 13.78 22.73
CA ALA A 253 -22.62 13.89 21.32
C ALA A 253 -21.94 12.81 20.46
N VAL A 254 -20.65 12.55 20.67
CA VAL A 254 -19.90 11.48 19.99
C VAL A 254 -20.46 10.09 20.32
N ARG A 255 -20.81 9.84 21.59
CA ARG A 255 -21.47 8.58 22.01
C ARG A 255 -22.82 8.40 21.32
N HIS A 256 -23.63 9.44 21.27
CA HIS A 256 -24.93 9.43 20.62
C HIS A 256 -24.79 9.22 19.10
N GLN A 257 -23.80 9.83 18.47
CA GLN A 257 -23.48 9.63 17.06
C GLN A 257 -23.10 8.17 16.77
N LEU A 258 -22.21 7.58 17.57
CA LEU A 258 -21.83 6.17 17.45
C LEU A 258 -23.06 5.26 17.62
N PHE A 259 -23.91 5.54 18.60
CA PHE A 259 -25.13 4.79 18.84
C PHE A 259 -26.06 4.84 17.62
N ASN A 260 -26.31 6.04 17.07
CA ASN A 260 -27.18 6.23 15.91
C ASN A 260 -26.68 5.47 14.68
N HIS A 261 -25.38 5.56 14.36
CA HIS A 261 -24.83 4.83 13.22
C HIS A 261 -24.91 3.31 13.43
N ARG A 262 -24.67 2.80 14.65
CA ARG A 262 -24.84 1.36 14.94
C ARG A 262 -26.28 0.90 14.80
N GLU A 263 -27.23 1.66 15.33
CA GLU A 263 -28.65 1.33 15.21
C GLU A 263 -29.10 1.37 13.75
N ALA A 264 -28.67 2.37 12.98
CA ALA A 264 -28.94 2.45 11.55
C ALA A 264 -28.38 1.23 10.79
N ILE A 265 -27.17 0.78 11.14
CA ILE A 265 -26.54 -0.41 10.54
C ILE A 265 -27.30 -1.69 10.93
N LYS A 266 -27.73 -1.84 12.18
CA LYS A 266 -28.54 -2.99 12.63
C LYS A 266 -29.93 -3.02 11.97
N ALA A 267 -30.54 -1.85 11.80
CA ALA A 267 -31.84 -1.70 11.17
C ALA A 267 -31.78 -1.99 9.66
N HIS A 268 -30.63 -1.76 9.02
CA HIS A 268 -30.37 -2.17 7.64
C HIS A 268 -30.08 -3.68 7.58
N ALA A 269 -31.11 -4.45 7.26
CA ALA A 269 -31.01 -5.90 7.07
C ALA A 269 -30.39 -6.25 5.71
N GLY A 270 -29.07 -6.17 5.60
CA GLY A 270 -28.32 -6.67 4.44
C GLY A 270 -26.84 -6.85 4.76
N PRO A 271 -26.22 -8.02 4.49
CA PRO A 271 -24.80 -8.23 4.74
C PRO A 271 -23.98 -7.26 3.86
N GLY A 272 -23.48 -6.20 4.48
CA GLY A 272 -22.50 -5.32 3.87
C GLY A 272 -23.03 -4.23 2.94
N LYS A 273 -24.26 -3.76 3.12
CA LYS A 273 -24.65 -2.42 2.64
C LYS A 273 -24.85 -1.54 3.88
N TYR A 274 -24.06 -0.48 3.97
CA TYR A 274 -24.27 0.55 4.97
C TYR A 274 -25.43 1.46 4.54
N PRO A 275 -26.21 2.02 5.49
CA PRO A 275 -27.21 3.04 5.17
C PRO A 275 -26.58 4.21 4.42
N ALA A 276 -27.25 4.73 3.39
CA ALA A 276 -26.74 5.82 2.56
C ALA A 276 -26.32 7.04 3.40
N GLU A 277 -27.13 7.43 4.38
CA GLU A 277 -26.82 8.54 5.29
C GLU A 277 -25.51 8.34 6.08
N THR A 278 -25.25 7.13 6.56
CA THR A 278 -24.01 6.80 7.28
C THR A 278 -22.80 6.88 6.35
N VAL A 279 -22.93 6.36 5.12
CA VAL A 279 -21.87 6.45 4.10
C VAL A 279 -21.58 7.91 3.76
N LEU A 280 -22.62 8.70 3.48
CA LEU A 280 -22.52 10.12 3.16
C LEU A 280 -21.85 10.92 4.27
N HIS A 281 -22.20 10.65 5.53
CA HIS A 281 -21.61 11.32 6.69
C HIS A 281 -20.09 11.09 6.76
N PHE A 282 -19.65 9.83 6.77
CA PHE A 282 -18.22 9.50 6.86
C PHE A 282 -17.46 9.92 5.60
N LEU A 283 -18.08 9.84 4.43
CA LEU A 283 -17.46 10.22 3.17
C LEU A 283 -17.24 11.74 3.10
N ARG A 284 -18.26 12.55 3.42
CA ARG A 284 -18.11 14.01 3.50
C ARG A 284 -17.09 14.43 4.55
N ALA A 285 -17.11 13.81 5.73
CA ALA A 285 -16.12 14.06 6.77
C ALA A 285 -14.70 13.77 6.28
N LYS A 286 -14.51 12.70 5.48
CA LYS A 286 -13.21 12.35 4.89
C LYS A 286 -12.79 13.28 3.76
N LEU A 287 -13.73 13.67 2.88
CA LEU A 287 -13.49 14.61 1.78
C LEU A 287 -13.09 16.01 2.29
N ASP A 288 -13.58 16.40 3.46
CA ASP A 288 -13.20 17.67 4.11
C ASP A 288 -11.82 17.62 4.82
N THR A 289 -11.23 16.44 5.00
CA THR A 289 -9.90 16.36 5.61
C THR A 289 -8.84 17.03 4.73
N PRO A 290 -7.88 17.76 5.32
CA PRO A 290 -6.90 18.54 4.56
C PRO A 290 -6.04 17.66 3.65
N ASN A 291 -5.75 16.42 4.06
CA ASN A 291 -4.99 15.48 3.24
C ASN A 291 -5.71 15.18 1.91
N VAL A 292 -7.00 14.83 1.98
CA VAL A 292 -7.82 14.53 0.79
C VAL A 292 -8.07 15.78 -0.05
N ARG A 293 -8.34 16.91 0.59
CA ARG A 293 -8.63 18.17 -0.12
C ARG A 293 -7.40 18.73 -0.85
N ASN A 294 -6.22 18.61 -0.26
CA ASN A 294 -4.99 19.14 -0.84
C ASN A 294 -4.43 18.20 -1.92
N GLN A 295 -4.37 16.90 -1.64
CA GLN A 295 -3.73 15.94 -2.54
C GLN A 295 -4.71 15.39 -3.59
N GLY A 296 -5.99 15.30 -3.25
CA GLY A 296 -7.01 14.62 -4.03
C GLY A 296 -7.38 13.25 -3.45
N TYR A 297 -8.11 12.46 -4.22
CA TYR A 297 -8.58 11.13 -3.79
C TYR A 297 -8.93 10.24 -4.98
N ILE A 298 -9.06 8.96 -4.70
CA ILE A 298 -9.66 7.98 -5.62
C ILE A 298 -10.88 7.39 -4.94
N LEU A 299 -12.07 7.57 -5.51
CA LEU A 299 -13.31 7.07 -4.95
C LEU A 299 -13.69 5.74 -5.63
N ASP A 300 -13.74 4.65 -4.85
CA ASP A 300 -14.01 3.30 -5.36
C ASP A 300 -15.50 2.95 -5.24
N GLY A 301 -16.23 3.04 -6.36
CA GLY A 301 -17.53 2.39 -6.51
C GLY A 301 -18.70 3.04 -5.78
N TYR A 302 -18.58 4.32 -5.42
CA TYR A 302 -19.67 5.18 -4.95
C TYR A 302 -19.39 6.60 -5.48
N PRO A 303 -20.38 7.44 -5.81
CA PRO A 303 -21.81 7.15 -5.90
C PRO A 303 -22.17 6.16 -7.02
N THR A 304 -23.30 5.47 -6.88
CA THR A 304 -23.81 4.51 -7.88
C THR A 304 -25.04 5.00 -8.63
N THR A 305 -25.74 5.99 -8.08
CA THR A 305 -26.91 6.63 -8.68
C THR A 305 -26.74 8.15 -8.74
N VAL A 306 -27.54 8.80 -9.58
CA VAL A 306 -27.55 10.27 -9.71
C VAL A 306 -27.97 10.95 -8.41
N ASP A 307 -28.95 10.37 -7.69
CA ASP A 307 -29.42 10.95 -6.43
C ASP A 307 -28.35 10.85 -5.34
N GLU A 308 -27.63 9.73 -5.24
CA GLU A 308 -26.46 9.60 -4.35
C GLU A 308 -25.36 10.60 -4.70
N ALA A 309 -25.11 10.87 -5.99
CA ALA A 309 -24.15 11.88 -6.41
C ALA A 309 -24.58 13.30 -6.01
N ARG A 310 -25.84 13.66 -6.25
CA ARG A 310 -26.40 14.96 -5.83
C ARG A 310 -26.29 15.14 -4.33
N GLU A 311 -26.65 14.12 -3.55
CA GLU A 311 -26.52 14.17 -2.10
C GLU A 311 -25.05 14.24 -1.67
N LEU A 312 -24.15 13.45 -2.25
CA LEU A 312 -22.74 13.49 -1.87
C LEU A 312 -22.10 14.86 -2.11
N PHE A 313 -22.33 15.43 -3.30
CA PHE A 313 -21.68 16.66 -3.76
C PHE A 313 -22.47 17.93 -3.49
N ALA A 314 -23.68 17.86 -2.90
CA ALA A 314 -24.41 19.05 -2.49
C ALA A 314 -23.57 19.91 -1.52
N ASP A 315 -23.61 21.22 -1.74
CA ASP A 315 -22.96 22.20 -0.87
C ASP A 315 -23.68 22.25 0.49
N GLY A 316 -23.23 21.41 1.41
CA GLY A 316 -23.81 21.25 2.75
C GLY A 316 -23.50 22.38 3.73
N GLY A 317 -23.17 23.57 3.23
CA GLY A 317 -22.63 24.67 4.03
C GLY A 317 -21.12 24.51 4.22
N ALA A 318 -20.37 24.72 3.14
CA ALA A 318 -18.91 24.70 3.15
C ALA A 318 -18.30 25.39 4.38
N ARG A 319 -17.24 24.78 4.93
CA ARG A 319 -16.41 25.37 5.97
C ARG A 319 -15.86 26.73 5.51
N GLU A 320 -15.99 27.75 6.35
CA GLU A 320 -15.24 28.99 6.18
C GLU A 320 -13.82 28.84 6.77
N PRO A 321 -12.77 29.28 6.07
CA PRO A 321 -12.77 29.88 4.72
C PRO A 321 -12.93 28.83 3.60
N VAL A 322 -13.77 29.14 2.61
CA VAL A 322 -13.95 28.30 1.42
C VAL A 322 -12.64 28.26 0.63
N PRO A 323 -12.13 27.07 0.25
CA PRO A 323 -10.94 26.97 -0.59
C PRO A 323 -11.15 27.71 -1.91
N LEU A 324 -10.28 28.67 -2.23
CA LEU A 324 -10.31 29.30 -3.54
C LEU A 324 -9.91 28.29 -4.61
N ILE A 325 -10.75 28.12 -5.62
CA ILE A 325 -10.48 27.29 -6.80
C ILE A 325 -9.95 28.21 -7.89
N ALA A 326 -8.70 28.02 -8.31
CA ALA A 326 -8.05 28.88 -9.31
C ALA A 326 -8.80 28.91 -10.65
N HIS A 327 -9.34 27.76 -11.05
CA HIS A 327 -10.11 27.59 -12.29
C HIS A 327 -11.43 26.88 -11.98
N PRO A 328 -12.47 27.63 -11.56
CA PRO A 328 -13.79 27.04 -11.33
C PRO A 328 -14.39 26.60 -12.67
N ASN A 329 -15.12 25.49 -12.67
CA ASN A 329 -15.75 24.93 -13.85
C ASN A 329 -17.17 25.52 -13.88
N PRO A 330 -17.49 26.42 -14.83
CA PRO A 330 -18.78 27.09 -14.87
C PRO A 330 -19.94 26.16 -15.20
N ALA A 331 -19.68 24.95 -15.72
CA ALA A 331 -20.70 23.95 -15.97
C ALA A 331 -21.21 23.28 -14.69
N ILE A 332 -20.47 23.38 -13.57
CA ILE A 332 -20.89 22.83 -12.28
C ILE A 332 -21.86 23.81 -11.61
N PRO A 333 -23.10 23.39 -11.28
CA PRO A 333 -24.06 24.22 -10.56
C PRO A 333 -23.53 24.74 -9.21
N ALA A 334 -23.91 25.98 -8.86
CA ALA A 334 -23.41 26.66 -7.66
C ALA A 334 -23.89 26.05 -6.33
N ASP A 335 -24.93 25.21 -6.37
CA ASP A 335 -25.43 24.41 -5.24
C ASP A 335 -24.61 23.15 -4.98
N LEU A 336 -23.62 22.84 -5.83
CA LEU A 336 -22.70 21.73 -5.65
C LEU A 336 -21.32 22.22 -5.20
N ASN A 337 -20.70 21.45 -4.31
CA ASN A 337 -19.36 21.72 -3.82
C ASN A 337 -18.32 21.27 -4.85
N GLN A 338 -17.83 22.21 -5.64
CA GLN A 338 -16.80 21.95 -6.65
C GLN A 338 -15.49 21.41 -6.04
N SER A 339 -15.17 21.72 -4.78
CA SER A 339 -13.97 21.17 -4.12
C SER A 339 -14.05 19.64 -4.01
N TRP A 340 -15.25 19.09 -3.85
CA TRP A 340 -15.50 17.65 -3.75
C TRP A 340 -15.81 16.99 -5.09
N MET A 341 -16.07 17.75 -6.15
CA MET A 341 -16.36 17.15 -7.47
C MET A 341 -15.12 16.46 -8.06
N PRO A 342 -15.24 15.27 -8.67
CA PRO A 342 -14.13 14.62 -9.35
C PRO A 342 -13.69 15.40 -10.59
N ASP A 343 -12.38 15.36 -10.89
CA ASP A 343 -11.83 15.94 -12.12
C ASP A 343 -11.84 14.90 -13.26
N VAL A 344 -11.74 13.61 -12.91
CA VAL A 344 -11.75 12.49 -13.87
C VAL A 344 -12.70 11.40 -13.40
N VAL A 345 -13.60 10.97 -14.28
CA VAL A 345 -14.45 9.80 -14.07
C VAL A 345 -13.95 8.67 -14.96
N VAL A 346 -13.56 7.54 -14.38
CA VAL A 346 -13.09 6.35 -15.11
C VAL A 346 -14.19 5.30 -15.08
N ALA A 347 -14.68 4.91 -16.26
CA ALA A 347 -15.68 3.88 -16.44
C ALA A 347 -15.05 2.60 -16.99
N PHE A 348 -15.04 1.51 -16.23
CA PHE A 348 -14.60 0.21 -16.74
C PHE A 348 -15.76 -0.55 -17.39
N ASP A 349 -15.68 -0.74 -18.70
CA ASP A 349 -16.64 -1.54 -19.46
C ASP A 349 -16.14 -2.98 -19.59
N VAL A 350 -16.92 -3.93 -19.08
CA VAL A 350 -16.57 -5.36 -19.03
C VAL A 350 -17.81 -6.19 -19.25
N LYS A 351 -17.76 -7.20 -20.12
CA LYS A 351 -18.83 -8.19 -20.30
C LYS A 351 -18.93 -9.16 -19.13
N ASP A 352 -20.16 -9.56 -18.84
CA ASP A 352 -20.48 -10.47 -17.73
C ASP A 352 -19.80 -11.84 -17.89
N SER A 353 -19.63 -12.32 -19.12
CA SER A 353 -18.90 -13.57 -19.42
C SER A 353 -17.44 -13.53 -18.97
N VAL A 354 -16.79 -12.36 -19.07
CA VAL A 354 -15.39 -12.16 -18.67
C VAL A 354 -15.29 -12.11 -17.14
N ILE A 355 -16.23 -11.43 -16.49
CA ILE A 355 -16.32 -11.37 -15.02
C ILE A 355 -16.52 -12.78 -14.45
N HIS A 356 -17.47 -13.55 -15.00
CA HIS A 356 -17.73 -14.93 -14.62
C HIS A 356 -16.49 -15.82 -14.75
N SER A 357 -15.80 -15.75 -15.90
CA SER A 357 -14.56 -16.50 -16.15
C SER A 357 -13.44 -16.16 -15.17
N ARG A 358 -13.30 -14.87 -14.77
CA ARG A 358 -12.29 -14.43 -13.81
C ARG A 358 -12.53 -14.99 -12.41
N ILE A 359 -13.78 -15.09 -12.00
CA ILE A 359 -14.16 -15.59 -10.67
C ILE A 359 -13.99 -17.09 -10.59
N MET A 360 -14.37 -17.81 -11.64
CA MET A 360 -14.14 -19.25 -11.78
C MET A 360 -12.65 -19.62 -11.74
N ALA A 361 -11.77 -18.70 -12.18
CA ALA A 361 -10.33 -18.90 -12.13
C ALA A 361 -9.71 -18.61 -10.74
N GLN A 362 -10.44 -18.04 -9.78
CA GLN A 362 -9.93 -17.77 -8.45
C GLN A 362 -10.08 -18.97 -7.49
N PRO A 363 -9.12 -19.21 -6.58
CA PRO A 363 -9.22 -20.29 -5.63
C PRO A 363 -10.36 -20.06 -4.62
N GLU A 364 -11.09 -21.13 -4.26
CA GLU A 364 -12.21 -21.09 -3.31
C GLU A 364 -11.81 -20.47 -1.95
N SER A 365 -10.55 -20.60 -1.54
CA SER A 365 -10.01 -20.00 -0.31
C SER A 365 -9.99 -18.47 -0.32
N ALA A 366 -9.87 -17.83 -1.50
CA ALA A 366 -9.94 -16.38 -1.65
C ALA A 366 -11.40 -15.87 -1.70
N LEU A 367 -12.34 -16.75 -2.06
CA LEU A 367 -13.76 -16.43 -2.18
C LEU A 367 -14.51 -16.68 -0.86
N ALA A 368 -14.05 -17.63 -0.04
CA ALA A 368 -14.66 -17.99 1.24
C ALA A 368 -14.72 -16.78 2.21
N GLY A 369 -15.94 -16.39 2.60
CA GLY A 369 -16.19 -15.27 3.53
C GLY A 369 -16.21 -13.88 2.89
N THR A 370 -15.99 -13.77 1.58
CA THR A 370 -16.09 -12.50 0.85
C THR A 370 -17.44 -12.35 0.15
N ARG A 371 -17.86 -11.12 -0.18
CA ARG A 371 -19.09 -10.83 -0.94
C ARG A 371 -19.02 -11.24 -2.43
N GLN A 372 -18.07 -12.12 -2.78
CA GLN A 372 -17.76 -12.56 -4.15
C GLN A 372 -18.25 -14.00 -4.41
N THR A 373 -19.12 -14.54 -3.55
CA THR A 373 -19.79 -15.82 -3.85
C THR A 373 -20.62 -15.65 -5.13
N GLU A 374 -20.57 -16.65 -6.02
CA GLU A 374 -21.12 -16.57 -7.39
C GLU A 374 -22.56 -16.03 -7.43
N ASP A 375 -23.46 -16.59 -6.62
CA ASP A 375 -24.87 -16.21 -6.58
C ASP A 375 -25.11 -14.75 -6.13
N VAL A 376 -24.30 -14.26 -5.20
CA VAL A 376 -24.42 -12.90 -4.66
C VAL A 376 -23.90 -11.89 -5.67
N LEU A 377 -22.82 -12.24 -6.37
CA LEU A 377 -22.26 -11.35 -7.38
C LEU A 377 -23.17 -11.25 -8.60
N MET A 378 -23.74 -12.36 -9.09
CA MET A 378 -24.64 -12.36 -10.23
C MET A 378 -25.85 -11.45 -9.98
N LYS A 379 -26.47 -11.53 -8.80
CA LYS A 379 -27.55 -10.61 -8.40
C LYS A 379 -27.11 -9.15 -8.42
N ARG A 380 -25.91 -8.85 -7.93
CA ARG A 380 -25.37 -7.48 -7.94
C ARG A 380 -25.02 -6.98 -9.34
N LEU A 381 -24.58 -7.87 -10.22
CA LEU A 381 -24.37 -7.57 -11.64
C LEU A 381 -25.69 -7.20 -12.30
N ASP A 382 -26.74 -7.98 -12.09
CA ASP A 382 -28.08 -7.71 -12.63
C ASP A 382 -28.64 -6.38 -12.10
N GLU A 383 -28.54 -6.14 -10.79
CA GLU A 383 -28.91 -4.86 -10.17
C GLU A 383 -28.12 -3.69 -10.78
N TRP A 384 -26.81 -3.85 -10.96
CA TRP A 384 -25.95 -2.81 -11.53
C TRP A 384 -26.31 -2.52 -12.98
N ARG A 385 -26.56 -3.54 -13.81
CA ARG A 385 -26.96 -3.37 -15.22
C ARG A 385 -28.33 -2.73 -15.37
N ALA A 386 -29.26 -3.03 -14.47
CA ALA A 386 -30.58 -2.38 -14.45
C ALA A 386 -30.49 -0.88 -14.13
N LEU A 387 -29.56 -0.50 -13.26
CA LEU A 387 -29.33 0.91 -12.88
C LEU A 387 -28.47 1.66 -13.90
N ASN A 388 -27.53 0.98 -14.57
CA ASN A 388 -26.60 1.58 -15.52
C ASN A 388 -26.97 1.22 -16.96
N THR A 389 -28.06 1.83 -17.43
CA THR A 389 -28.50 1.82 -18.83
C THR A 389 -28.16 3.16 -19.49
N ASP A 390 -28.15 3.23 -20.82
CA ASP A 390 -27.76 4.44 -21.57
C ASP A 390 -28.50 5.72 -21.12
N ASP A 391 -29.73 5.60 -20.60
CA ASP A 391 -30.54 6.72 -20.11
C ASP A 391 -30.38 7.02 -18.60
N ASN A 392 -30.03 6.03 -17.78
CA ASN A 392 -30.02 6.14 -16.30
C ASN A 392 -28.61 6.17 -15.68
N THR A 393 -27.57 6.02 -16.50
CA THR A 393 -26.19 5.91 -16.00
C THR A 393 -25.73 7.24 -15.40
N ILE A 394 -25.05 7.15 -14.26
CA ILE A 394 -24.43 8.30 -13.57
C ILE A 394 -23.42 9.06 -14.43
N LEU A 395 -22.86 8.39 -15.43
CA LEU A 395 -21.91 8.94 -16.39
C LEU A 395 -22.49 10.13 -17.18
N ASN A 396 -23.79 10.08 -17.54
CA ASN A 396 -24.45 11.18 -18.24
C ASN A 396 -24.52 12.44 -17.38
N TRP A 397 -24.74 12.27 -16.07
CA TRP A 397 -24.79 13.38 -15.12
C TRP A 397 -23.44 14.10 -14.99
N PHE A 398 -22.34 13.37 -15.04
CA PHE A 398 -21.00 13.98 -15.08
C PHE A 398 -20.70 14.64 -16.45
N ASP A 399 -21.17 14.05 -17.54
CA ASP A 399 -21.01 14.60 -18.89
C ASP A 399 -21.72 15.97 -19.04
N GLU A 400 -22.92 16.10 -18.46
CA GLU A 400 -23.66 17.38 -18.37
C GLU A 400 -22.87 18.48 -17.65
N MET A 401 -21.94 18.11 -16.77
CA MET A 401 -21.06 19.03 -16.03
C MET A 401 -19.70 19.25 -16.71
N GLU A 402 -19.56 18.85 -17.97
CA GLU A 402 -18.32 18.88 -18.76
C GLU A 402 -17.19 18.00 -18.16
N ILE A 403 -17.54 16.99 -17.34
CA ILE A 403 -16.61 15.98 -16.82
C ILE A 403 -16.78 14.71 -17.64
N HIS A 404 -16.12 14.66 -18.79
CA HIS A 404 -16.24 13.57 -19.75
C HIS A 404 -15.69 12.24 -19.19
N PRO A 405 -16.51 11.18 -19.09
CA PRO A 405 -16.05 9.88 -18.60
C PRO A 405 -15.03 9.21 -19.52
N LEU A 406 -13.94 8.71 -18.94
CA LEU A 406 -12.96 7.87 -19.60
C LEU A 406 -13.41 6.41 -19.58
N ILE A 407 -13.94 5.94 -20.72
CA ILE A 407 -14.40 4.55 -20.87
C ILE A 407 -13.23 3.64 -21.26
N ILE A 408 -12.96 2.61 -20.46
CA ILE A 408 -11.92 1.61 -20.69
C ILE A 408 -12.55 0.24 -20.82
N ASN A 409 -12.42 -0.37 -22.00
CA ASN A 409 -12.92 -1.71 -22.25
C ASN A 409 -11.91 -2.78 -21.77
N LEU A 410 -12.36 -3.68 -20.88
CA LEU A 410 -11.56 -4.76 -20.31
C LEU A 410 -11.97 -6.15 -20.84
N ASP A 411 -12.65 -6.22 -21.98
CA ASP A 411 -13.16 -7.47 -22.55
C ASP A 411 -12.05 -8.35 -23.13
N SER A 412 -10.93 -7.74 -23.53
CA SER A 412 -9.86 -8.48 -24.19
C SER A 412 -9.11 -9.37 -23.18
N PRO A 413 -9.08 -10.70 -23.38
CA PRO A 413 -8.42 -11.64 -22.46
C PRO A 413 -6.89 -11.53 -22.49
N THR A 414 -6.32 -10.89 -23.51
CA THR A 414 -4.87 -10.64 -23.62
C THR A 414 -4.44 -9.32 -23.01
N LEU A 415 -5.40 -8.46 -22.63
CA LEU A 415 -5.11 -7.13 -22.10
C LEU A 415 -4.41 -7.27 -20.77
N ARG A 416 -3.16 -6.82 -20.71
CA ARG A 416 -2.40 -6.85 -19.45
C ARG A 416 -2.83 -5.70 -18.57
N SER A 417 -2.80 -5.92 -17.25
CA SER A 417 -3.03 -4.84 -16.27
C SER A 417 -2.13 -3.63 -16.52
N THR A 418 -0.89 -3.87 -16.98
CA THR A 418 0.06 -2.81 -17.34
C THR A 418 -0.40 -1.93 -18.50
N GLU A 419 -1.10 -2.50 -19.48
CA GLU A 419 -1.59 -1.75 -20.66
C GLU A 419 -2.78 -0.88 -20.28
N VAL A 420 -3.67 -1.39 -19.43
CA VAL A 420 -4.78 -0.62 -18.84
C VAL A 420 -4.24 0.57 -18.04
N MET A 421 -3.23 0.33 -17.19
CA MET A 421 -2.58 1.40 -16.43
C MET A 421 -1.91 2.43 -17.34
N GLN A 422 -1.27 2.03 -18.44
CA GLN A 422 -0.71 2.98 -19.40
C GLN A 422 -1.78 3.84 -20.07
N GLN A 423 -2.94 3.28 -20.41
CA GLN A 423 -4.07 4.04 -20.96
C GLN A 423 -4.61 5.04 -19.94
N LEU A 424 -4.79 4.60 -18.68
CA LEU A 424 -5.21 5.46 -17.56
C LEU A 424 -4.23 6.61 -17.36
N ILE A 425 -2.95 6.31 -17.20
CA ILE A 425 -1.91 7.33 -16.96
C ILE A 425 -1.81 8.31 -18.13
N LYS A 426 -1.95 7.82 -19.37
CA LYS A 426 -1.93 8.68 -20.56
C LYS A 426 -3.12 9.64 -20.61
N ALA A 427 -4.30 9.19 -20.17
CA ALA A 427 -5.51 9.99 -20.18
C ALA A 427 -5.57 10.98 -19.00
N ILE A 428 -5.16 10.54 -17.80
CA ILE A 428 -5.16 11.35 -16.58
C ILE A 428 -4.02 12.37 -16.59
N GLY A 429 -2.83 11.96 -17.07
CA GLY A 429 -1.64 12.79 -17.11
C GLY A 429 -0.67 12.54 -15.96
N VAL A 430 0.28 13.47 -15.82
CA VAL A 430 1.38 13.39 -14.84
C VAL A 430 0.86 13.76 -13.45
N PRO A 431 1.33 13.11 -12.36
CA PRO A 431 0.99 13.53 -11.00
C PRO A 431 1.39 14.98 -10.74
N HIS A 432 0.44 15.79 -10.26
CA HIS A 432 0.61 17.20 -9.88
C HIS A 432 0.73 17.36 -8.36
N ASN A 433 1.30 16.39 -7.65
CA ASN A 433 1.57 16.50 -6.22
C ASN A 433 3.08 16.53 -5.97
N PHE A 434 3.50 16.93 -4.76
CA PHE A 434 4.86 16.70 -4.31
C PHE A 434 5.04 15.18 -4.18
N GLY A 435 5.51 14.55 -5.26
CA GLY A 435 5.80 13.12 -5.26
C GLY A 435 6.78 12.74 -4.14
N PRO A 436 6.98 11.44 -3.92
CA PRO A 436 7.67 10.96 -2.74
C PRO A 436 9.07 11.54 -2.69
N SER A 437 9.47 12.05 -1.52
CA SER A 437 10.81 12.58 -1.35
C SER A 437 11.84 11.49 -1.66
N ARG A 438 13.06 11.87 -2.08
CA ARG A 438 14.13 10.90 -2.37
C ARG A 438 14.38 9.93 -1.22
N GLU A 439 14.17 10.37 0.02
CA GLU A 439 14.28 9.54 1.21
C GLU A 439 13.10 8.57 1.38
N GLU A 440 11.88 9.00 1.10
CA GLU A 440 10.69 8.13 1.15
C GLU A 440 10.71 7.08 0.04
N ILE A 441 11.17 7.44 -1.16
CA ILE A 441 11.44 6.48 -2.24
C ILE A 441 12.47 5.44 -1.77
N GLY A 442 13.52 5.90 -1.08
CA GLY A 442 14.53 5.02 -0.49
C GLY A 442 13.95 4.08 0.57
N LYS A 443 13.12 4.59 1.48
CA LYS A 443 12.45 3.80 2.53
C LYS A 443 11.45 2.80 1.96
N LYS A 444 10.59 3.21 1.02
CA LYS A 444 9.65 2.32 0.33
C LYS A 444 10.39 1.21 -0.41
N ARG A 445 11.48 1.55 -1.10
CA ARG A 445 12.32 0.55 -1.81
C ARG A 445 12.97 -0.44 -0.83
N ALA A 446 13.49 0.03 0.29
CA ALA A 446 14.05 -0.83 1.33
C ALA A 446 12.98 -1.74 1.97
N ALA A 447 11.78 -1.21 2.22
CA ALA A 447 10.66 -1.99 2.75
C ALA A 447 10.17 -3.06 1.77
N LEU A 448 10.10 -2.74 0.47
CA LEU A 448 9.78 -3.70 -0.59
C LEU A 448 10.85 -4.80 -0.71
N GLU A 449 12.13 -4.43 -0.62
CA GLU A 449 13.24 -5.39 -0.66
C GLU A 449 13.22 -6.32 0.56
N GLU A 450 12.89 -5.79 1.74
CA GLU A 450 12.75 -6.58 2.97
C GLU A 450 11.52 -7.49 2.92
N ALA A 451 10.37 -6.99 2.45
CA ALA A 451 9.17 -7.80 2.26
C ALA A 451 9.39 -8.95 1.25
N ALA A 452 10.07 -8.67 0.13
CA ALA A 452 10.43 -9.68 -0.85
C ALA A 452 11.39 -10.73 -0.25
N ARG A 453 12.32 -10.31 0.62
CA ARG A 453 13.22 -11.22 1.34
C ARG A 453 12.48 -12.12 2.33
N ILE A 454 11.52 -11.57 3.08
CA ILE A 454 10.68 -12.33 4.01
C ILE A 454 9.83 -13.35 3.26
N GLU A 455 9.20 -12.97 2.14
CA GLU A 455 8.38 -13.88 1.34
C GLU A 455 9.21 -14.98 0.69
N GLN A 456 10.39 -14.66 0.15
CA GLN A 456 11.32 -15.67 -0.38
C GLN A 456 11.79 -16.65 0.70
N ALA A 457 12.06 -16.16 1.92
CA ALA A 457 12.42 -17.02 3.05
C ALA A 457 11.26 -17.94 3.46
N ARG A 458 10.01 -17.45 3.41
CA ARG A 458 8.81 -18.26 3.68
C ARG A 458 8.64 -19.38 2.65
N LEU A 459 8.70 -19.06 1.37
CA LEU A 459 8.58 -20.04 0.28
C LEU A 459 9.70 -21.09 0.35
N ALA A 460 10.94 -20.67 0.61
CA ALA A 460 12.06 -21.59 0.78
C ALA A 460 11.87 -22.51 2.00
N ALA A 461 11.33 -22.00 3.11
CA ALA A 461 11.02 -22.81 4.29
C ALA A 461 9.91 -23.84 4.01
N GLU A 462 8.86 -23.46 3.28
CA GLU A 462 7.80 -24.38 2.83
C GLU A 462 8.34 -25.47 1.90
N ASP A 463 9.20 -25.11 0.95
CA ASP A 463 9.84 -26.08 0.06
C ASP A 463 10.74 -27.07 0.81
N VAL A 464 11.52 -26.58 1.78
CA VAL A 464 12.35 -27.43 2.64
C VAL A 464 11.46 -28.35 3.47
N ALA A 465 10.36 -27.86 4.05
CA ALA A 465 9.42 -28.68 4.81
C ALA A 465 8.83 -29.81 3.94
N ARG A 466 8.34 -29.49 2.74
CA ARG A 466 7.82 -30.48 1.78
C ARG A 466 8.86 -31.54 1.41
N GLN A 467 10.09 -31.12 1.10
CA GLN A 467 11.18 -32.05 0.78
C GLN A 467 11.55 -32.94 1.97
N THR A 468 11.54 -32.41 3.20
CA THR A 468 11.81 -33.22 4.39
C THR A 468 10.71 -34.27 4.62
N GLU A 469 9.44 -33.91 4.42
CA GLU A 469 8.31 -34.82 4.54
C GLU A 469 8.36 -35.94 3.49
N GLU A 470 8.67 -35.60 2.23
CA GLU A 470 8.87 -36.57 1.15
C GLU A 470 10.04 -37.52 1.46
N ARG A 471 11.17 -37.00 1.94
CA ARG A 471 12.32 -37.84 2.35
C ARG A 471 11.96 -38.79 3.48
N VAL A 472 11.23 -38.33 4.49
CA VAL A 472 10.75 -39.19 5.59
C VAL A 472 9.84 -40.28 5.05
N ARG A 473 8.94 -39.96 4.11
CA ARG A 473 8.05 -40.94 3.46
C ARG A 473 8.82 -41.97 2.65
N GLN A 474 9.81 -41.55 1.87
CA GLN A 474 10.68 -42.44 1.09
C GLN A 474 11.49 -43.37 2.00
N ILE A 475 12.09 -42.86 3.07
CA ILE A 475 12.83 -43.68 4.04
C ILE A 475 11.92 -44.73 4.69
N LYS A 476 10.68 -44.36 5.04
CA LYS A 476 9.71 -45.30 5.62
C LYS A 476 9.33 -46.39 4.61
N ALA A 477 8.97 -46.01 3.38
CA ALA A 477 8.64 -46.94 2.31
C ALA A 477 9.81 -47.89 1.99
N GLN A 478 11.04 -47.38 1.95
CA GLN A 478 12.22 -48.18 1.70
C GLN A 478 12.49 -49.18 2.83
N LYS A 479 12.31 -48.78 4.09
CA LYS A 479 12.41 -49.70 5.25
C LYS A 479 11.36 -50.81 5.18
N GLU A 480 10.11 -50.47 4.87
CA GLU A 480 9.03 -51.45 4.71
C GLU A 480 9.29 -52.41 3.53
N TRP A 481 9.76 -51.90 2.40
CA TRP A 481 10.15 -52.71 1.24
C TRP A 481 11.29 -53.67 1.57
N THR A 482 12.32 -53.18 2.26
CA THR A 482 13.50 -53.97 2.64
C THR A 482 13.12 -55.09 3.61
N ALA A 483 12.20 -54.82 4.55
CA ALA A 483 11.68 -55.83 5.46
C ALA A 483 10.87 -56.92 4.72
N LYS A 484 10.02 -56.52 3.77
CA LYS A 484 9.26 -57.47 2.92
C LYS A 484 10.20 -58.32 2.06
N MET A 485 11.22 -57.72 1.45
CA MET A 485 12.21 -58.44 0.65
C MET A 485 12.96 -59.50 1.46
N LYS A 486 13.40 -59.16 2.68
CA LYS A 486 14.01 -60.15 3.58
C LYS A 486 13.08 -61.30 3.92
N GLN A 487 11.79 -61.02 4.07
CA GLN A 487 10.79 -62.04 4.36
C GLN A 487 10.57 -62.97 3.16
N VAL A 488 10.59 -62.44 1.94
CA VAL A 488 10.54 -63.24 0.70
C VAL A 488 11.80 -64.08 0.55
N GLU A 489 12.98 -63.52 0.80
CA GLU A 489 14.27 -64.23 0.70
C GLU A 489 14.33 -65.44 1.64
N LEU A 490 13.85 -65.29 2.88
CA LEU A 490 13.70 -66.40 3.84
C LEU A 490 12.72 -67.48 3.33
N GLN A 491 11.58 -67.07 2.75
CA GLN A 491 10.62 -68.01 2.18
C GLN A 491 11.19 -68.75 0.96
N GLU A 492 11.96 -68.06 0.11
CA GLU A 492 12.64 -68.68 -1.02
C GLU A 492 13.70 -69.69 -0.56
N GLU A 493 14.47 -69.36 0.47
CA GLU A 493 15.45 -70.27 1.08
C GLU A 493 14.77 -71.52 1.66
N GLU A 494 13.67 -71.35 2.41
CA GLU A 494 12.87 -72.48 2.93
C GLU A 494 12.33 -73.38 1.80
N VAL A 495 11.82 -72.78 0.71
CA VAL A 495 11.32 -73.53 -0.45
C VAL A 495 12.45 -74.25 -1.17
N LEU A 496 13.62 -73.63 -1.32
CA LEU A 496 14.81 -74.24 -1.92
C LEU A 496 15.35 -75.39 -1.05
N GLU A 497 15.35 -75.24 0.26
CA GLU A 497 15.71 -76.31 1.21
C GLU A 497 14.72 -77.48 1.13
N ALA A 498 13.42 -77.19 1.05
CA ALA A 498 12.38 -78.21 0.89
C ALA A 498 12.49 -78.92 -0.47
N HIS A 499 12.80 -78.19 -1.55
CA HIS A 499 12.95 -78.78 -2.89
C HIS A 499 14.24 -79.61 -3.01
N SER A 500 15.31 -79.23 -2.30
CA SER A 500 16.56 -79.99 -2.24
C SER A 500 16.52 -81.15 -1.25
N ALA A 501 15.55 -81.20 -0.33
CA ALA A 501 15.45 -82.26 0.68
C ALA A 501 15.26 -83.67 0.09
N PRO A 502 14.36 -83.93 -0.89
CA PRO A 502 14.24 -85.25 -1.52
C PRO A 502 15.53 -85.72 -2.19
N LEU A 503 16.23 -84.81 -2.88
CA LEU A 503 17.50 -85.12 -3.53
C LEU A 503 18.60 -85.42 -2.49
N ARG A 504 18.70 -84.63 -1.42
CA ARG A 504 19.62 -84.89 -0.29
C ARG A 504 19.31 -86.22 0.39
N GLN A 505 18.03 -86.53 0.63
CA GLN A 505 17.57 -87.80 1.21
C GLN A 505 17.94 -88.98 0.30
N TYR A 506 17.74 -88.85 -1.01
CA TYR A 506 18.11 -89.87 -2.00
C TYR A 506 19.62 -90.11 -2.04
N LEU A 507 20.41 -89.03 -2.07
CA LEU A 507 21.87 -89.12 -2.03
C LEU A 507 22.35 -89.78 -0.71
N LEU A 508 21.80 -89.38 0.43
CA LEU A 508 22.11 -89.94 1.75
C LEU A 508 21.76 -91.42 1.89
N HIS A 509 20.66 -91.90 1.31
CA HIS A 509 20.24 -93.29 1.44
C HIS A 509 20.85 -94.22 0.38
N ASN A 510 21.01 -93.75 -0.86
CA ASN A 510 21.37 -94.64 -1.98
C ASN A 510 22.84 -94.51 -2.42
N VAL A 511 23.41 -93.31 -2.35
CA VAL A 511 24.76 -93.05 -2.86
C VAL A 511 25.79 -93.01 -1.74
N MET A 512 25.47 -92.32 -0.64
CA MET A 512 26.39 -92.11 0.47
C MET A 512 26.84 -93.41 1.16
N PRO A 513 26.02 -94.45 1.39
CA PRO A 513 26.50 -95.67 2.04
C PRO A 513 27.56 -96.39 1.21
N THR A 514 27.33 -96.53 -0.10
CA THR A 514 28.27 -97.13 -1.05
C THR A 514 29.53 -96.29 -1.19
N LEU A 515 29.39 -94.97 -1.36
CA LEU A 515 30.52 -94.04 -1.44
C LEU A 515 31.36 -94.04 -0.16
N THR A 516 30.72 -94.07 1.01
CA THR A 516 31.40 -94.10 2.32
C THR A 516 32.14 -95.43 2.51
N GLN A 517 31.57 -96.56 2.09
CA GLN A 517 32.26 -97.86 2.12
C GLN A 517 33.48 -97.87 1.20
N CYS A 518 33.34 -97.37 -0.03
CA CYS A 518 34.45 -97.27 -0.97
C CYS A 518 35.55 -96.29 -0.47
N LEU A 519 35.17 -95.14 0.11
CA LEU A 519 36.09 -94.20 0.75
C LEU A 519 36.83 -94.83 1.94
N ILE A 520 36.13 -95.62 2.77
CA ILE A 520 36.74 -96.36 3.88
C ILE A 520 37.76 -97.39 3.34
N GLU A 521 37.46 -98.09 2.25
CA GLU A 521 38.41 -99.01 1.61
C GLU A 521 39.62 -98.30 1.00
N VAL A 522 39.42 -97.17 0.32
CA VAL A 522 40.52 -96.33 -0.18
C VAL A 522 41.42 -95.86 0.98
N CYS A 523 40.83 -95.45 2.11
CA CYS A 523 41.58 -95.08 3.31
C CYS A 523 42.37 -96.23 3.94
N LYS A 524 41.92 -97.49 3.80
CA LYS A 524 42.61 -98.69 4.30
C LYS A 524 43.77 -99.11 3.40
N VAL A 525 43.54 -99.12 2.09
CA VAL A 525 44.52 -99.62 1.09
C VAL A 525 45.61 -98.59 0.80
N ARG A 526 45.31 -97.28 0.94
CA ARG A 526 46.21 -96.15 0.61
C ARG A 526 46.95 -96.35 -0.73
N PRO A 527 46.22 -96.44 -1.85
CA PRO A 527 46.81 -96.51 -3.18
C PRO A 527 47.52 -95.20 -3.56
N ASP A 528 48.45 -95.26 -4.51
CA ASP A 528 49.21 -94.09 -4.99
C ASP A 528 48.33 -93.04 -5.69
N ASP A 529 47.22 -93.47 -6.34
CA ASP A 529 46.16 -92.58 -6.83
C ASP A 529 44.81 -92.94 -6.20
N PRO A 530 44.35 -92.19 -5.19
CA PRO A 530 43.10 -92.48 -4.47
C PRO A 530 41.85 -92.16 -5.29
N VAL A 531 41.93 -91.35 -6.35
CA VAL A 531 40.76 -90.95 -7.14
C VAL A 531 40.40 -92.03 -8.16
N ASP A 532 41.37 -92.53 -8.92
CA ASP A 532 41.15 -93.61 -9.88
C ASP A 532 40.74 -94.92 -9.18
N TYR A 533 41.37 -95.23 -8.04
CA TYR A 533 41.03 -96.43 -7.27
C TYR A 533 39.60 -96.36 -6.67
N LEU A 534 39.15 -95.17 -6.26
CA LEU A 534 37.78 -94.96 -5.80
C LEU A 534 36.79 -95.12 -6.96
N ALA A 535 37.12 -94.61 -8.15
CA ALA A 535 36.27 -94.74 -9.34
C ALA A 535 36.07 -96.21 -9.73
N ASP A 536 37.13 -97.02 -9.76
CA ASP A 536 37.06 -98.45 -10.07
C ASP A 536 36.18 -99.23 -9.08
N LEU A 537 36.31 -98.93 -7.77
CA LEU A 537 35.48 -99.54 -6.73
C LEU A 537 34.00 -99.16 -6.85
N LEU A 538 33.71 -97.91 -7.24
CA LEU A 538 32.34 -97.44 -7.45
C LEU A 538 31.71 -98.04 -8.72
N PHE A 539 32.48 -98.18 -9.81
CA PHE A 539 32.04 -98.90 -11.01
C PHE A 539 31.76 -100.38 -10.73
N ALA A 540 32.58 -101.03 -9.90
CA ALA A 540 32.35 -102.40 -9.47
C ALA A 540 31.08 -102.54 -8.61
N ALA A 541 30.82 -101.60 -7.71
CA ALA A 541 29.61 -101.61 -6.87
C ALA A 541 28.31 -101.30 -7.66
N GLY A 542 28.37 -100.46 -8.68
CA GLY A 542 27.20 -100.07 -9.50
C GLY A 542 26.69 -101.15 -10.45
N THR A 543 27.53 -102.12 -10.83
CA THR A 543 27.17 -103.20 -11.79
C THR A 543 26.49 -104.41 -11.12
N GLY A 544 26.43 -104.47 -9.79
CA GLY A 544 25.79 -105.56 -9.04
C GLY A 544 24.31 -105.37 -8.69
N GLY A 545 23.75 -104.15 -8.79
CA GLY A 545 22.40 -103.81 -8.31
C GLY A 545 21.33 -103.60 -9.39
N SER A 546 21.69 -103.69 -10.68
CA SER A 546 20.84 -103.29 -11.81
C SER A 546 19.82 -104.36 -12.26
N SER A 547 19.23 -105.15 -11.36
CA SER A 547 18.19 -106.13 -11.72
C SER A 547 16.84 -106.01 -10.99
N GLU A 548 16.69 -105.10 -10.02
CA GLU A 548 15.46 -105.02 -9.20
C GLU A 548 14.70 -103.67 -9.24
N ALA A 549 15.20 -102.62 -9.92
CA ALA A 549 14.59 -101.27 -9.85
C ALA A 549 13.76 -100.84 -11.09
N ASP A 550 13.64 -101.66 -12.13
CA ASP A 550 12.92 -101.31 -13.38
C ASP A 550 11.40 -101.61 -13.35
N ALA A 551 10.81 -101.97 -12.21
CA ALA A 551 9.41 -102.38 -12.13
C ALA A 551 8.42 -101.29 -11.63
N ASP A 552 8.85 -100.22 -10.95
CA ASP A 552 7.92 -99.27 -10.28
C ASP A 552 7.86 -97.86 -10.87
N ALA A 553 8.56 -97.57 -11.99
CA ALA A 553 8.59 -96.23 -12.58
C ALA A 553 7.42 -95.89 -13.53
N ASN A 554 6.45 -96.81 -13.75
CA ASN A 554 5.46 -96.66 -14.83
C ASN A 554 4.02 -96.31 -14.40
N ALA A 555 3.81 -95.78 -13.19
CA ALA A 555 2.46 -95.46 -12.68
C ALA A 555 2.22 -94.02 -12.15
N ALA A 556 3.18 -93.09 -12.23
CA ALA A 556 3.03 -91.75 -11.63
C ALA A 556 3.17 -90.56 -12.61
N THR A 557 2.99 -90.77 -13.92
CA THR A 557 3.11 -89.70 -14.94
C THR A 557 1.81 -89.47 -15.73
N ALA A 558 0.67 -89.45 -15.03
CA ALA A 558 -0.57 -88.88 -15.54
C ALA A 558 -1.26 -88.11 -14.41
N VAL A 559 -1.66 -86.86 -14.67
CA VAL A 559 -2.12 -85.80 -13.72
C VAL A 559 -0.89 -85.02 -13.20
N THR A 560 -0.50 -83.86 -13.73
CA THR A 560 -1.30 -82.70 -14.13
C THR A 560 -0.45 -81.79 -15.03
N ALA A 561 -0.87 -81.62 -16.28
CA ALA A 561 -0.49 -80.50 -17.12
C ALA A 561 -1.57 -79.41 -16.99
N GLY A 562 -1.13 -78.15 -16.91
CA GLY A 562 -1.97 -76.94 -16.80
C GLY A 562 -1.47 -76.12 -15.61
N THR A 563 -0.88 -74.94 -15.75
CA THR A 563 -1.23 -73.85 -16.66
C THR A 563 -0.07 -72.85 -16.67
N HIS A 564 0.52 -72.57 -17.84
CA HIS A 564 1.33 -71.37 -18.06
C HIS A 564 0.48 -70.42 -18.90
N ALA A 565 0.00 -69.31 -18.30
CA ALA A 565 -0.34 -68.08 -19.02
C ALA A 565 -0.56 -66.89 -18.06
N SER A 566 0.14 -65.80 -18.36
CA SER A 566 -0.30 -64.39 -18.30
C SER A 566 0.21 -63.41 -17.22
N SER A 567 0.72 -62.30 -17.78
CA SER A 567 0.88 -60.92 -17.26
C SER A 567 2.08 -60.70 -16.32
N ARG A 568 3.04 -59.78 -16.55
CA ARG A 568 3.02 -58.45 -17.20
C ARG A 568 1.88 -57.55 -16.69
N HIS A 569 2.05 -57.02 -15.48
CA HIS A 569 1.92 -55.60 -15.13
C HIS A 569 1.88 -55.45 -13.61
N HIS A 570 2.94 -54.89 -13.02
CA HIS A 570 2.88 -53.57 -12.38
C HIS A 570 4.27 -53.00 -12.18
#